data_AF-A0A1Z5R176-F1
#
_entry.id   AF-A0A1Z5R176-F1
#
_cell.length_a   1.000
_cell.length_b   1.000
_cell.length_c   1.000
_cell.angle_alpha   90.00
_cell.angle_beta   90.00
_cell.angle_gamma   90.00
#
_symmetry.space_group_name_H-M   'P 1'
#
loop_
_entity.id
_entity.type
_entity.pdbx_description
1 polymer ?
#
loop_
_entity_poly.entity_id
_entity_poly.type
_entity_poly.pdbx_seq_one_letter_code
_entity_poly.pdbx_strand_id
1 'polypeptide(L)'
;MNHLLSSRRQLITTNTRCAQLFASAAPCGLPHLGTSPFCPPPPATARGSKLCSTEQLLCTGRSVMERHAGMAFLDLVAKQVDPGAPGFWRDFLLGMLKPVAATAVVAMAVALSFSQRLGLEGEMLYATARAFLQLSVIGFVLQFIFTQKNALWILLAYLFMVTVAGYTAGQRAKQVPRGKYIAFVSILVGTAVTVLLPVLLGVFPFTPRYIIPLAGMIIGNAMTVTGVTMKKLREDIKIQRDLVETALALGATPRQATRQQVKRSLVIALSPDIDSAKTVGLITLPGTMTGLIMGGASPLEAIQLQIVVTYMLLSASTVSSILSTYLCWPAFFTKAFQLDDKVFAD
;
A
#
# COMPACT_ATOMS: atom_id res chain seq x y z
N MET A 1 -38.94 12.27 -17.04
CA MET A 1 -38.61 12.31 -15.60
C MET A 1 -39.05 11.07 -14.81
N ASN A 2 -39.98 10.24 -15.31
CA ASN A 2 -40.44 9.02 -14.61
C ASN A 2 -39.58 7.75 -14.84
N HIS A 3 -38.73 7.70 -15.87
CA HIS A 3 -37.89 6.51 -16.14
C HIS A 3 -36.63 6.40 -15.26
N LEU A 4 -36.13 7.52 -14.71
CA LEU A 4 -34.95 7.54 -13.83
C LEU A 4 -35.26 7.18 -12.37
N LEU A 5 -36.53 7.31 -11.94
CA LEU A 5 -36.96 6.93 -10.59
C LEU A 5 -37.21 5.41 -10.46
N SER A 6 -37.56 4.74 -11.56
CA SER A 6 -37.73 3.27 -11.60
C SER A 6 -36.39 2.53 -11.43
N SER A 7 -35.34 3.00 -12.11
CA SER A 7 -34.01 2.36 -12.05
C SER A 7 -33.31 2.56 -10.69
N ARG A 8 -33.55 3.69 -10.00
CA ARG A 8 -33.10 3.89 -8.61
C ARG A 8 -33.80 2.98 -7.59
N ARG A 9 -35.07 2.57 -7.82
CA ARG A 9 -35.79 1.65 -6.91
C ARG A 9 -35.31 0.20 -7.02
N GLN A 10 -34.83 -0.23 -8.18
CA GLN A 10 -34.23 -1.57 -8.33
C GLN A 10 -32.82 -1.67 -7.75
N LEU A 11 -32.01 -0.60 -7.82
CA LEU A 11 -30.67 -0.61 -7.21
C LEU A 11 -30.71 -0.61 -5.67
N ILE A 12 -31.74 -0.01 -5.07
CA ILE A 12 -31.89 0.01 -3.61
C ILE A 12 -32.40 -1.33 -3.08
N THR A 13 -33.33 -2.00 -3.78
CA THR A 13 -33.85 -3.33 -3.34
C THR A 13 -32.85 -4.48 -3.52
N THR A 14 -31.93 -4.37 -4.49
CA THR A 14 -30.86 -5.38 -4.66
C THR A 14 -29.77 -5.25 -3.58
N ASN A 15 -29.50 -4.02 -3.10
CA ASN A 15 -28.49 -3.77 -2.07
C ASN A 15 -28.94 -4.24 -0.68
N THR A 16 -30.25 -4.20 -0.37
CA THR A 16 -30.79 -4.72 0.91
C THR A 16 -30.78 -6.24 0.99
N ARG A 17 -30.94 -6.96 -0.14
CA ARG A 17 -30.82 -8.43 -0.17
C ARG A 17 -29.36 -8.91 -0.04
N CYS A 18 -28.39 -8.20 -0.62
CA CYS A 18 -26.97 -8.50 -0.39
C CYS A 18 -26.51 -8.18 1.04
N ALA A 19 -27.02 -7.09 1.64
CA ALA A 19 -26.73 -6.76 3.04
C ALA A 19 -27.35 -7.78 4.02
N GLN A 20 -28.54 -8.32 3.73
CA GLN A 20 -29.14 -9.39 4.54
C GLN A 20 -28.42 -10.74 4.40
N LEU A 21 -27.84 -11.06 3.24
CA LEU A 21 -26.98 -12.25 3.04
C LEU A 21 -25.62 -12.13 3.76
N PHE A 22 -25.08 -10.92 3.91
CA PHE A 22 -23.87 -10.69 4.71
C PHE A 22 -24.14 -10.69 6.22
N ALA A 23 -25.34 -10.32 6.66
CA ALA A 23 -25.71 -10.25 8.08
C ALA A 23 -26.12 -11.62 8.68
N SER A 24 -26.43 -12.64 7.86
CA SER A 24 -26.72 -14.00 8.35
C SER A 24 -25.48 -14.90 8.44
N ALA A 25 -24.29 -14.41 8.07
CA ALA A 25 -23.03 -15.12 8.27
C ALA A 25 -22.47 -14.77 9.66
N ALA A 26 -23.11 -15.31 10.69
CA ALA A 26 -22.55 -15.32 12.04
C ALA A 26 -21.27 -16.18 12.07
N PRO A 27 -20.28 -15.84 12.93
CA PRO A 27 -18.91 -16.29 12.80
C PRO A 27 -18.76 -17.74 13.31
N CYS A 28 -18.37 -18.67 12.43
CA CYS A 28 -17.78 -19.92 12.90
C CYS A 28 -16.40 -19.60 13.48
N GLY A 29 -16.31 -19.77 14.80
CA GLY A 29 -15.14 -19.42 15.61
C GLY A 29 -13.86 -20.19 15.25
N LEU A 30 -12.78 -19.60 15.77
CA LEU A 30 -11.39 -20.09 15.80
C LEU A 30 -11.24 -21.52 16.36
N PRO A 31 -10.08 -22.17 16.08
CA PRO A 31 -9.92 -23.61 16.19
C PRO A 31 -9.63 -24.03 17.63
N HIS A 32 -10.41 -24.99 18.13
CA HIS A 32 -9.99 -25.83 19.24
C HIS A 32 -9.80 -27.27 18.74
N LEU A 33 -8.71 -27.86 19.23
CA LEU A 33 -8.26 -29.21 19.01
C LEU A 33 -9.38 -30.24 19.15
N GLY A 34 -9.35 -31.25 18.26
CA GLY A 34 -9.74 -32.61 18.58
C GLY A 34 -11.25 -32.88 18.66
N THR A 35 -11.65 -33.95 17.98
CA THR A 35 -12.98 -34.60 18.00
C THR A 35 -14.06 -33.97 17.12
N SER A 36 -14.46 -34.76 16.12
CA SER A 36 -15.59 -34.61 15.23
C SER A 36 -16.92 -34.35 15.97
N PRO A 37 -17.76 -33.37 15.57
CA PRO A 37 -19.13 -33.34 16.01
C PRO A 37 -20.06 -33.97 14.98
N PHE A 38 -20.79 -34.98 15.45
CA PHE A 38 -22.03 -35.50 14.88
C PHE A 38 -22.99 -34.36 14.49
N CYS A 39 -23.51 -34.40 13.27
CA CYS A 39 -24.70 -33.66 12.88
C CYS A 39 -25.96 -34.41 13.41
N PRO A 40 -26.97 -33.72 13.97
CA PRO A 40 -28.24 -34.36 14.31
C PRO A 40 -29.03 -34.72 13.04
N PRO A 41 -29.85 -35.80 13.04
CA PRO A 41 -30.62 -36.19 11.86
C PRO A 41 -31.78 -35.21 11.60
N PRO A 42 -32.07 -34.83 10.34
CA PRO A 42 -33.18 -33.94 10.01
C PRO A 42 -34.53 -34.69 9.96
N PRO A 43 -35.66 -34.00 10.17
CA PRO A 43 -36.98 -34.59 10.01
C PRO A 43 -37.26 -34.92 8.53
N ALA A 44 -37.84 -36.09 8.31
CA ALA A 44 -38.13 -36.67 7.01
C ALA A 44 -39.13 -35.83 6.19
N THR A 45 -38.64 -34.94 5.33
CA THR A 45 -39.41 -34.39 4.21
C THR A 45 -38.58 -34.45 2.93
N ALA A 46 -39.08 -35.22 1.96
CA ALA A 46 -38.37 -35.72 0.78
C ALA A 46 -38.02 -34.67 -0.31
N ARG A 47 -38.02 -33.36 0.02
CA ARG A 47 -37.74 -32.27 -0.94
C ARG A 47 -36.45 -31.49 -0.64
N GLY A 48 -35.81 -31.72 0.52
CA GLY A 48 -34.57 -31.04 0.94
C GLY A 48 -33.25 -31.77 0.60
N SER A 49 -33.29 -33.04 0.18
CA SER A 49 -32.08 -33.87 0.01
C SER A 49 -31.21 -33.47 -1.19
N LYS A 50 -31.79 -32.89 -2.26
CA LYS A 50 -31.00 -32.43 -3.42
C LYS A 50 -30.35 -31.07 -3.19
N LEU A 51 -30.99 -30.15 -2.46
CA LEU A 51 -30.43 -28.82 -2.16
C LEU A 51 -29.26 -28.90 -1.18
N CYS A 52 -29.37 -29.72 -0.12
CA CYS A 52 -28.31 -29.88 0.87
C CYS A 52 -27.05 -30.54 0.29
N SER A 53 -27.20 -31.54 -0.59
CA SER A 53 -26.08 -32.19 -1.26
C SER A 53 -25.36 -31.26 -2.24
N THR A 54 -26.10 -30.35 -2.88
CA THR A 54 -25.53 -29.35 -3.81
C THR A 54 -24.79 -28.23 -3.04
N GLU A 55 -25.34 -27.75 -1.92
CA GLU A 55 -24.66 -26.76 -1.06
C GLU A 55 -23.44 -27.34 -0.33
N GLN A 56 -23.48 -28.61 0.11
CA GLN A 56 -22.31 -29.27 0.70
C GLN A 56 -21.22 -29.54 -0.34
N LEU A 57 -21.56 -29.91 -1.58
CA LEU A 57 -20.56 -30.01 -2.66
C LEU A 57 -19.96 -28.65 -3.03
N LEU A 58 -20.76 -27.57 -3.02
CA LEU A 58 -20.28 -26.22 -3.29
C LEU A 58 -19.39 -25.68 -2.15
N CYS A 59 -19.72 -25.94 -0.88
CA CYS A 59 -18.89 -25.54 0.26
C CYS A 59 -17.59 -26.35 0.35
N THR A 60 -17.65 -27.66 0.07
CA THR A 60 -16.46 -28.52 0.04
C THR A 60 -15.60 -28.21 -1.20
N GLY A 61 -16.22 -27.95 -2.35
CA GLY A 61 -15.54 -27.52 -3.57
C GLY A 61 -14.90 -26.15 -3.43
N ARG A 62 -15.56 -25.17 -2.80
CA ARG A 62 -15.02 -23.83 -2.54
C ARG A 62 -13.84 -23.87 -1.57
N SER A 63 -13.94 -24.63 -0.49
CA SER A 63 -12.83 -24.79 0.48
C SER A 63 -11.65 -25.61 -0.06
N VAL A 64 -11.88 -26.58 -0.94
CA VAL A 64 -10.81 -27.32 -1.65
C VAL A 64 -10.18 -26.47 -2.75
N MET A 65 -10.96 -25.64 -3.45
CA MET A 65 -10.47 -24.72 -4.48
C MET A 65 -9.68 -23.56 -3.86
N GLU A 66 -10.13 -22.97 -2.74
CA GLU A 66 -9.36 -21.96 -1.98
C GLU A 66 -8.06 -22.53 -1.42
N ARG A 67 -8.03 -23.79 -0.98
CA ARG A 67 -6.80 -24.46 -0.54
C ARG A 67 -5.86 -24.79 -1.70
N HIS A 68 -6.37 -25.27 -2.83
CA HIS A 68 -5.55 -25.60 -4.02
C HIS A 68 -4.98 -24.36 -4.68
N ALA A 69 -5.74 -23.27 -4.72
CA ALA A 69 -5.35 -22.07 -5.43
C ALA A 69 -4.42 -21.19 -4.55
N GLY A 70 -4.63 -21.18 -3.23
CA GLY A 70 -3.63 -20.74 -2.25
C GLY A 70 -2.33 -21.56 -2.29
N MET A 71 -2.41 -22.88 -2.49
CA MET A 71 -1.24 -23.74 -2.75
C MET A 71 -0.59 -23.46 -4.10
N ALA A 72 -1.35 -23.20 -5.17
CA ALA A 72 -0.80 -22.87 -6.49
C ALA A 72 -0.05 -21.53 -6.48
N PHE A 73 -0.56 -20.54 -5.75
CA PHE A 73 0.16 -19.29 -5.51
C PHE A 73 1.40 -19.50 -4.64
N LEU A 74 1.29 -20.28 -3.56
CA LEU A 74 2.44 -20.66 -2.73
C LEU A 74 3.49 -21.45 -3.52
N ASP A 75 3.10 -22.29 -4.48
CA ASP A 75 3.98 -23.09 -5.33
C ASP A 75 4.62 -22.26 -6.43
N LEU A 76 3.88 -21.31 -7.02
CA LEU A 76 4.42 -20.37 -8.01
C LEU A 76 5.43 -19.42 -7.40
N VAL A 77 5.11 -18.97 -6.19
CA VAL A 77 6.07 -18.29 -5.36
C VAL A 77 7.20 -19.30 -5.09
N ALA A 78 6.99 -20.45 -4.44
CA ALA A 78 8.02 -21.44 -4.08
C ALA A 78 9.01 -21.82 -5.20
N LYS A 79 8.57 -21.81 -6.46
CA LYS A 79 9.42 -22.00 -7.64
C LYS A 79 10.34 -20.79 -7.89
N GLN A 80 11.45 -20.67 -7.16
CA GLN A 80 12.57 -19.81 -7.58
C GLN A 80 13.94 -20.46 -7.40
N VAL A 81 14.73 -20.19 -8.45
CA VAL A 81 16.12 -20.50 -8.79
C VAL A 81 17.05 -20.78 -7.60
N ASP A 82 17.59 -22.00 -7.59
CA ASP A 82 18.63 -22.47 -6.70
C ASP A 82 20.00 -21.79 -6.97
N PRO A 83 20.57 -21.07 -5.99
CA PRO A 83 21.85 -20.35 -6.15
C PRO A 83 23.09 -21.26 -6.14
N GLY A 84 22.94 -22.56 -5.91
CA GLY A 84 24.02 -23.56 -5.95
C GLY A 84 24.30 -24.15 -7.33
N ALA A 85 23.53 -23.77 -8.35
CA ALA A 85 23.71 -24.30 -9.70
C ALA A 85 24.98 -23.74 -10.36
N PRO A 86 25.87 -24.59 -10.90
CA PRO A 86 27.04 -24.13 -11.65
C PRO A 86 26.57 -23.45 -12.95
N GLY A 87 26.43 -22.12 -12.93
CA GLY A 87 25.89 -21.33 -14.05
C GLY A 87 25.25 -19.99 -13.66
N PHE A 88 24.82 -19.85 -12.40
CA PHE A 88 24.05 -18.70 -11.89
C PHE A 88 24.62 -17.32 -12.26
N TRP A 89 25.93 -17.11 -12.12
CA TRP A 89 26.57 -15.83 -12.45
C TRP A 89 26.47 -15.47 -13.94
N ARG A 90 26.56 -16.46 -14.84
CA ARG A 90 26.39 -16.25 -16.28
C ARG A 90 24.94 -15.93 -16.60
N ASP A 91 23.99 -16.64 -16.00
CA ASP A 91 22.55 -16.42 -16.21
C ASP A 91 22.09 -15.05 -15.68
N PHE A 92 22.62 -14.62 -14.54
CA PHE A 92 22.37 -13.28 -13.99
C PHE A 92 22.94 -12.18 -14.89
N LEU A 93 24.21 -12.31 -15.34
CA LEU A 93 24.85 -11.35 -16.26
C LEU A 93 24.16 -11.29 -17.63
N LEU A 94 23.78 -12.44 -18.20
CA LEU A 94 23.02 -12.54 -19.45
C LEU A 94 21.59 -11.98 -19.28
N GLY A 95 20.97 -12.21 -18.12
CA GLY A 95 19.66 -11.66 -17.77
C GLY A 95 19.67 -10.13 -17.66
N MET A 96 20.74 -9.54 -17.10
CA MET A 96 20.92 -8.09 -16.95
C MET A 96 21.10 -7.35 -18.29
N LEU A 97 21.46 -8.03 -19.37
CA LEU A 97 21.60 -7.43 -20.70
C LEU A 97 20.26 -6.88 -21.25
N LYS A 98 19.14 -7.54 -20.92
CA LYS A 98 17.78 -7.12 -21.35
C LYS A 98 17.34 -5.79 -20.71
N PRO A 99 17.46 -5.58 -19.37
CA PRO A 99 17.25 -4.28 -18.74
C PRO A 99 18.17 -3.17 -19.28
N VAL A 100 19.42 -3.48 -19.60
CA VAL A 100 20.36 -2.50 -20.16
C VAL A 100 19.88 -2.02 -21.53
N ALA A 101 19.40 -2.91 -22.40
CA ALA A 101 18.78 -2.50 -23.66
C ALA A 101 17.53 -1.60 -23.45
N ALA A 102 16.75 -1.85 -22.39
CA ALA A 102 15.59 -1.01 -22.05
C ALA A 102 15.97 0.40 -21.54
N THR A 103 17.21 0.62 -21.08
CA THR A 103 17.69 1.97 -20.74
C THR A 103 17.74 2.90 -21.95
N ALA A 104 17.71 2.38 -23.18
CA ALA A 104 17.59 3.19 -24.40
C ALA A 104 16.31 4.04 -24.43
N VAL A 105 15.21 3.54 -23.84
CA VAL A 105 13.95 4.30 -23.74
C VAL A 105 14.09 5.45 -22.73
N VAL A 106 14.81 5.22 -21.63
CA VAL A 106 15.15 6.28 -20.67
C VAL A 106 16.10 7.30 -21.30
N ALA A 107 17.07 6.85 -22.10
CA ALA A 107 17.98 7.72 -22.86
C ALA A 107 17.22 8.61 -23.85
N MET A 108 16.16 8.10 -24.49
CA MET A 108 15.27 8.90 -25.34
C MET A 108 14.50 9.96 -24.55
N ALA A 109 14.00 9.61 -23.35
CA ALA A 109 13.36 10.58 -22.46
C ALA A 109 14.35 11.66 -21.95
N VAL A 110 15.59 11.28 -21.68
CA VAL A 110 16.68 12.21 -21.31
C VAL A 110 17.02 13.11 -22.49
N ALA A 111 17.09 12.60 -23.72
CA ALA A 111 17.32 13.39 -24.94
C ALA A 111 16.18 14.40 -25.21
N LEU A 112 14.94 14.03 -24.94
CA LEU A 112 13.79 14.95 -25.00
C LEU A 112 13.83 16.01 -23.89
N SER A 113 14.28 15.64 -22.69
CA SER A 113 14.51 16.59 -21.59
C SER A 113 15.64 17.59 -21.92
N PHE A 114 16.70 17.13 -22.59
CA PHE A 114 17.79 17.95 -23.14
C PHE A 114 17.28 19.02 -24.11
N SER A 115 16.33 18.67 -24.97
CA SER A 115 15.70 19.63 -25.91
C SER A 115 14.93 20.74 -25.19
N GLN A 116 14.42 20.47 -23.99
CA GLN A 116 13.63 21.41 -23.19
C GLN A 116 14.42 22.14 -22.09
N ARG A 117 15.72 21.84 -21.89
CA ARG A 117 16.60 22.47 -20.88
C ARG A 117 16.03 22.47 -19.45
N LEU A 118 15.45 21.36 -19.00
CA LEU A 118 14.84 21.28 -17.66
C LEU A 118 15.84 21.30 -16.49
N GLY A 119 17.16 21.17 -16.72
CA GLY A 119 18.18 21.16 -15.67
C GLY A 119 18.14 19.92 -14.74
N LEU A 120 17.29 18.93 -15.06
CA LEU A 120 17.08 17.70 -14.29
C LEU A 120 17.93 16.52 -14.78
N GLU A 121 18.78 16.75 -15.78
CA GLU A 121 19.51 15.69 -16.51
C GLU A 121 20.44 14.90 -15.58
N GLY A 122 21.23 15.61 -14.76
CA GLY A 122 22.13 14.99 -13.78
C GLY A 122 21.38 14.27 -12.66
N GLU A 123 20.26 14.82 -12.20
CA GLU A 123 19.42 14.19 -11.18
C GLU A 123 18.73 12.92 -11.72
N MET A 124 18.24 12.93 -12.96
CA MET A 124 17.65 11.76 -13.61
C MET A 124 18.67 10.65 -13.86
N LEU A 125 19.87 11.00 -14.34
CA LEU A 125 20.93 10.01 -14.58
C LEU A 125 21.39 9.39 -13.26
N TYR A 126 21.63 10.22 -12.24
CA TYR A 126 21.97 9.76 -10.90
C TYR A 126 20.87 8.89 -10.28
N ALA A 127 19.60 9.28 -10.42
CA ALA A 127 18.47 8.49 -9.93
C ALA A 127 18.37 7.13 -10.64
N THR A 128 18.60 7.10 -11.96
CA THR A 128 18.56 5.86 -12.76
C THR A 128 19.69 4.91 -12.38
N ALA A 129 20.93 5.42 -12.30
CA ALA A 129 22.09 4.62 -11.90
C ALA A 129 21.93 4.09 -10.47
N ARG A 130 21.47 4.94 -9.53
CA ARG A 130 21.17 4.53 -8.16
C ARG A 130 20.07 3.47 -8.10
N ALA A 131 18.99 3.64 -8.86
CA ALA A 131 17.88 2.68 -8.90
C ALA A 131 18.34 1.32 -9.44
N PHE A 132 19.15 1.31 -10.50
CA PHE A 132 19.74 0.09 -11.05
C PHE A 132 20.59 -0.65 -10.00
N LEU A 133 21.55 0.05 -9.38
CA LEU A 133 22.41 -0.54 -8.34
C LEU A 133 21.58 -1.02 -7.14
N GLN A 134 20.62 -0.22 -6.69
CA GLN A 134 19.78 -0.55 -5.53
C GLN A 134 18.91 -1.78 -5.79
N LEU A 135 18.29 -1.89 -6.97
CA LEU A 135 17.46 -3.05 -7.33
C LEU A 135 18.29 -4.32 -7.47
N SER A 136 19.49 -4.23 -8.07
CA SER A 136 20.41 -5.38 -8.18
C SER A 136 20.84 -5.89 -6.81
N VAL A 137 21.20 -4.99 -5.89
CA VAL A 137 21.58 -5.36 -4.51
C VAL A 137 20.38 -5.94 -3.74
N ILE A 138 19.20 -5.32 -3.84
CA ILE A 138 17.99 -5.81 -3.17
C ILE A 138 17.60 -7.21 -3.66
N GLY A 139 17.71 -7.48 -4.96
CA GLY A 139 17.45 -8.80 -5.53
C GLY A 139 18.28 -9.89 -4.85
N PHE A 140 19.57 -9.62 -4.63
CA PHE A 140 20.48 -10.54 -3.93
C PHE A 140 20.13 -10.70 -2.44
N VAL A 141 19.87 -9.58 -1.76
CA VAL A 141 19.52 -9.57 -0.33
C VAL A 141 18.23 -10.33 -0.05
N LEU A 142 17.21 -10.16 -0.90
CA LEU A 142 15.91 -10.85 -0.75
C LEU A 142 16.06 -12.37 -0.86
N GLN A 143 16.95 -12.87 -1.72
CA GLN A 143 17.19 -14.30 -1.85
C GLN A 143 17.73 -14.88 -0.53
N PHE A 144 18.69 -14.21 0.12
CA PHE A 144 19.21 -14.63 1.42
C PHE A 144 18.14 -14.60 2.53
N ILE A 145 17.31 -13.55 2.53
CA ILE A 145 16.24 -13.40 3.53
C ILE A 145 15.19 -14.50 3.37
N PHE A 146 14.85 -14.91 2.16
CA PHE A 146 13.84 -15.95 1.92
C PHE A 146 14.28 -17.36 2.33
N THR A 147 15.59 -17.63 2.37
CA THR A 147 16.13 -18.90 2.89
C THR A 147 16.01 -19.01 4.41
N GLN A 148 15.89 -17.89 5.11
CA GLN A 148 15.81 -17.85 6.58
C GLN A 148 14.35 -17.86 7.06
N LYS A 149 14.00 -18.83 7.91
CA LYS A 149 12.63 -18.96 8.48
C LYS A 149 12.36 -18.09 9.71
N ASN A 150 13.32 -17.29 10.16
CA ASN A 150 13.21 -16.54 11.41
C ASN A 150 12.45 -15.22 11.21
N ALA A 151 11.39 -15.00 12.00
CA ALA A 151 10.58 -13.77 11.99
C ALA A 151 11.40 -12.49 12.29
N LEU A 152 12.55 -12.63 12.96
CA LEU A 152 13.46 -11.53 13.27
C LEU A 152 13.99 -10.84 12.00
N TRP A 153 14.28 -11.60 10.93
CA TRP A 153 14.73 -11.03 9.66
C TRP A 153 13.65 -10.21 8.96
N ILE A 154 12.38 -10.61 9.07
CA ILE A 154 11.24 -9.85 8.53
C ILE A 154 11.14 -8.51 9.26
N LEU A 155 11.20 -8.52 10.59
CA LEU A 155 11.11 -7.31 11.40
C LEU A 155 12.28 -6.36 11.10
N LEU A 156 13.50 -6.88 10.98
CA LEU A 156 14.69 -6.10 10.68
C LEU A 156 14.62 -5.48 9.27
N ALA A 157 14.18 -6.25 8.28
CA ALA A 157 13.95 -5.73 6.93
C ALA A 157 12.86 -4.64 6.90
N TYR A 158 11.75 -4.86 7.61
CA TYR A 158 10.68 -3.89 7.75
C TYR A 158 11.17 -2.58 8.40
N LEU A 159 11.88 -2.66 9.53
CA LEU A 159 12.44 -1.49 10.20
C LEU A 159 13.41 -0.73 9.28
N PHE A 160 14.29 -1.45 8.57
CA PHE A 160 15.20 -0.85 7.60
C PHE A 160 14.44 -0.09 6.50
N MET A 161 13.41 -0.69 5.92
CA MET A 161 12.56 -0.04 4.91
C MET A 161 11.89 1.23 5.46
N VAL A 162 11.33 1.18 6.68
CA VAL A 162 10.69 2.34 7.32
C VAL A 162 11.70 3.45 7.62
N THR A 163 12.92 3.11 8.06
CA THR A 163 13.98 4.12 8.29
C THR A 163 14.37 4.82 7.00
N VAL A 164 14.60 4.06 5.92
CA VAL A 164 14.94 4.64 4.60
C VAL A 164 13.78 5.48 4.06
N ALA A 165 12.55 5.03 4.25
CA ALA A 165 11.34 5.75 3.87
C ALA A 165 11.19 7.07 4.64
N GLY A 166 11.33 7.05 5.97
CA GLY A 166 11.30 8.25 6.81
C GLY A 166 12.39 9.25 6.44
N TYR A 167 13.61 8.77 6.20
CA TYR A 167 14.71 9.61 5.72
C TYR A 167 14.38 10.26 4.37
N THR A 168 13.88 9.47 3.42
CA THR A 168 13.58 9.94 2.05
C THR A 168 12.41 10.91 2.04
N ALA A 169 11.33 10.62 2.76
CA ALA A 169 10.18 11.52 2.92
C ALA A 169 10.58 12.83 3.60
N GLY A 170 11.36 12.77 4.67
CA GLY A 170 11.89 13.97 5.34
C GLY A 170 12.82 14.79 4.45
N GLN A 171 13.62 14.14 3.59
CA GLN A 171 14.48 14.82 2.63
C GLN A 171 13.68 15.49 1.50
N ARG A 172 12.43 15.07 1.23
CA ARG A 172 11.53 15.79 0.30
C ARG A 172 11.00 17.10 0.91
N ALA A 173 10.98 17.19 2.23
CA ALA A 173 10.56 18.37 2.99
C ALA A 173 11.75 18.93 3.82
N LYS A 174 12.91 19.16 3.19
CA LYS A 174 14.18 19.53 3.88
C LYS A 174 14.04 20.71 4.83
N GLN A 175 13.14 21.62 4.51
CA GLN A 175 12.96 22.86 5.24
C GLN A 175 11.90 22.76 6.34
N VAL A 176 11.35 21.56 6.59
CA VAL A 176 10.56 21.29 7.77
C VAL A 176 11.51 20.89 8.90
N PRO A 177 11.56 21.62 10.02
CA PRO A 177 12.42 21.29 11.16
C PRO A 177 12.06 19.91 11.70
N ARG A 178 13.08 19.07 11.92
CA ARG A 178 12.94 17.66 12.33
C ARG A 178 12.06 16.83 11.37
N GLY A 179 11.94 17.23 10.11
CA GLY A 179 11.08 16.57 9.12
C GLY A 179 11.38 15.08 8.94
N LYS A 180 12.66 14.67 9.05
CA LYS A 180 13.07 13.26 8.98
C LYS A 180 12.49 12.41 10.12
N TYR A 181 12.51 12.92 11.35
CA TYR A 181 11.97 12.22 12.51
C TYR A 181 10.44 12.17 12.46
N ILE A 182 9.80 13.29 12.12
CA ILE A 182 8.35 13.37 11.95
C ILE A 182 7.89 12.38 10.89
N ALA A 183 8.51 12.36 9.71
CA ALA A 183 8.18 11.44 8.64
C ALA A 183 8.39 9.98 9.06
N PHE A 184 9.50 9.66 9.73
CA PHE A 184 9.78 8.31 10.23
C PHE A 184 8.69 7.81 11.19
N VAL A 185 8.35 8.58 12.23
CA VAL A 185 7.32 8.19 13.20
C VAL A 185 5.95 8.06 12.52
N SER A 186 5.63 8.97 11.61
CA SER A 186 4.34 8.97 10.90
C SER A 186 4.16 7.72 10.04
N ILE A 187 5.19 7.37 9.25
CA ILE A 187 5.19 6.19 8.39
C ILE A 187 5.24 4.92 9.23
N LEU A 188 6.06 4.88 10.29
CA LEU A 188 6.14 3.72 11.17
C LEU A 188 4.77 3.40 11.78
N VAL A 189 4.11 4.39 12.38
CA VAL A 189 2.80 4.18 13.02
C VAL A 189 1.73 3.88 11.97
N GLY A 190 1.67 4.66 10.88
CA GLY A 190 0.63 4.46 9.86
C GLY A 190 0.72 3.12 9.14
N THR A 191 1.94 2.66 8.83
CA THR A 191 2.17 1.35 8.20
C THR A 191 2.08 0.20 9.20
N ALA A 192 2.52 0.38 10.45
CA ALA A 192 2.36 -0.64 11.48
C ALA A 192 0.88 -0.93 11.74
N VAL A 193 0.05 0.10 11.93
CA VAL A 193 -1.40 -0.08 12.16
C VAL A 193 -2.06 -0.83 11.01
N THR A 194 -1.71 -0.50 9.77
CA THR A 194 -2.35 -1.07 8.57
C THR A 194 -1.84 -2.45 8.19
N VAL A 195 -0.58 -2.78 8.50
CA VAL A 195 -0.05 -4.14 8.32
C VAL A 195 -0.50 -5.06 9.46
N LEU A 196 -0.54 -4.57 10.69
CA LEU A 196 -0.82 -5.37 11.88
C LEU A 196 -2.31 -5.75 11.99
N LEU A 197 -3.23 -4.91 11.51
CA LEU A 197 -4.66 -5.20 11.57
C LEU A 197 -5.07 -6.45 10.75
N PRO A 198 -4.74 -6.59 9.45
CA PRO A 198 -5.10 -7.79 8.65
C PRO A 198 -4.36 -9.05 9.10
N VAL A 199 -3.16 -8.85 9.64
CA VAL A 199 -2.32 -9.88 10.26
C VAL A 199 -3.01 -10.49 11.48
N LEU A 200 -3.56 -9.66 12.37
CA LEU A 200 -4.29 -10.11 13.57
C LEU A 200 -5.62 -10.78 13.19
N LEU A 201 -6.23 -10.31 12.10
CA LEU A 201 -7.46 -10.88 11.55
C LEU A 201 -7.23 -12.20 10.79
N GLY A 202 -6.00 -12.67 10.66
CA GLY A 202 -5.67 -13.93 9.98
C GLY A 202 -5.91 -13.90 8.46
N VAL A 203 -6.00 -12.71 7.86
CA VAL A 203 -6.29 -12.54 6.43
C VAL A 203 -5.11 -12.97 5.56
N PHE A 204 -3.87 -12.86 6.08
CA PHE A 204 -2.66 -13.21 5.33
C PHE A 204 -1.77 -14.21 6.08
N PRO A 205 -1.17 -15.19 5.37
CA PRO A 205 -0.14 -16.03 5.94
C PRO A 205 1.13 -15.21 6.24
N PHE A 206 1.63 -15.33 7.46
CA PHE A 206 2.87 -14.68 7.91
C PHE A 206 4.12 -15.35 7.31
N THR A 207 4.29 -15.20 6.01
CA THR A 207 5.49 -15.68 5.31
C THR A 207 6.32 -14.49 4.83
N PRO A 208 7.67 -14.54 4.95
CA PRO A 208 8.56 -13.46 4.51
C PRO A 208 8.29 -13.01 3.07
N ARG A 209 7.89 -13.96 2.24
CA ARG A 209 7.70 -13.78 0.82
C ARG A 209 6.49 -12.93 0.43
N TYR A 210 5.52 -12.84 1.31
CA TYR A 210 4.32 -12.04 1.13
C TYR A 210 4.47 -10.70 1.84
N ILE A 211 4.91 -10.75 3.10
CA ILE A 211 5.01 -9.55 3.95
C ILE A 211 6.04 -8.57 3.43
N ILE A 212 7.20 -9.02 2.94
CA ILE A 212 8.26 -8.10 2.55
C ILE A 212 7.86 -7.27 1.30
N PRO A 213 7.38 -7.87 0.19
CA PRO A 213 6.89 -7.08 -0.95
C PRO A 213 5.67 -6.22 -0.59
N LEU A 214 4.73 -6.76 0.19
CA LEU A 214 3.53 -6.03 0.61
C LEU A 214 3.88 -4.80 1.46
N ALA A 215 4.72 -4.98 2.47
CA ALA A 215 5.22 -3.90 3.31
C ALA A 215 6.00 -2.87 2.48
N GLY A 216 6.85 -3.32 1.55
CA GLY A 216 7.58 -2.43 0.64
C GLY A 216 6.66 -1.51 -0.15
N MET A 217 5.57 -2.03 -0.72
CA MET A 217 4.57 -1.23 -1.43
C MET A 217 3.86 -0.23 -0.50
N ILE A 218 3.42 -0.69 0.68
CA ILE A 218 2.71 0.13 1.66
C ILE A 218 3.59 1.27 2.19
N ILE A 219 4.83 0.95 2.58
CA ILE A 219 5.82 1.92 3.06
C ILE A 219 6.18 2.90 1.94
N GLY A 220 6.40 2.41 0.72
CA GLY A 220 6.74 3.26 -0.43
C GLY A 220 5.63 4.27 -0.78
N ASN A 221 4.37 3.83 -0.72
CA ASN A 221 3.24 4.72 -0.94
C ASN A 221 3.10 5.74 0.20
N ALA A 222 3.13 5.27 1.45
CA ALA A 222 3.07 6.14 2.63
C ALA A 222 4.21 7.17 2.66
N MET A 223 5.43 6.79 2.27
CA MET A 223 6.57 7.68 2.08
C MET A 223 6.27 8.80 1.10
N THR A 224 5.67 8.46 -0.05
CA THR A 224 5.42 9.43 -1.10
C THR A 224 4.35 10.43 -0.69
N VAL A 225 3.22 9.94 -0.20
CA VAL A 225 2.12 10.80 0.25
C VAL A 225 2.57 11.67 1.42
N THR A 226 3.22 11.10 2.45
CA THR A 226 3.71 11.86 3.61
C THR A 226 4.70 12.95 3.23
N GLY A 227 5.67 12.64 2.36
CA GLY A 227 6.65 13.62 1.89
C GLY A 227 6.00 14.78 1.12
N VAL A 228 5.01 14.48 0.26
CA VAL A 228 4.24 15.51 -0.48
C VAL A 228 3.38 16.32 0.48
N THR A 229 2.67 15.70 1.43
CA THR A 229 1.87 16.40 2.44
C THR A 229 2.70 17.40 3.23
N MET A 230 3.86 16.97 3.75
CA MET A 230 4.73 17.84 4.55
C MET A 230 5.30 19.01 3.75
N LYS A 231 5.79 18.73 2.54
CA LYS A 231 6.31 19.77 1.63
C LYS A 231 5.21 20.78 1.29
N LYS A 232 4.03 20.29 0.89
CA LYS A 232 2.92 21.14 0.47
C LYS A 232 2.35 21.96 1.62
N LEU A 233 2.29 21.40 2.83
CA LEU A 233 1.84 22.11 4.03
C LEU A 233 2.74 23.30 4.35
N ARG A 234 4.06 23.12 4.30
CA ARG A 234 5.00 24.23 4.50
C ARG A 234 4.82 25.31 3.44
N GLU A 235 4.75 24.92 2.17
CA GLU A 235 4.55 25.86 1.06
C GLU A 235 3.24 26.65 1.20
N ASP A 236 2.15 25.98 1.53
CA ASP A 236 0.84 26.64 1.69
C ASP A 236 0.81 27.58 2.90
N ILE A 237 1.46 27.22 4.02
CA ILE A 237 1.63 28.13 5.17
C ILE A 237 2.49 29.34 4.79
N LYS A 238 3.58 29.13 4.05
CA LYS A 238 4.46 30.22 3.60
C LYS A 238 3.74 31.20 2.68
N ILE A 239 2.95 30.70 1.73
CA ILE A 239 2.17 31.52 0.79
C ILE A 239 1.06 32.28 1.51
N GLN A 240 0.41 31.67 2.51
CA GLN A 240 -0.73 32.23 3.23
C GLN A 240 -0.36 32.74 4.63
N ARG A 241 0.88 33.18 4.81
CA ARG A 241 1.43 33.63 6.10
C ARG A 241 0.54 34.69 6.74
N ASP A 242 0.16 35.72 5.97
CA ASP A 242 -0.64 36.84 6.46
C ASP A 242 -2.00 36.39 7.02
N LEU A 243 -2.64 35.41 6.38
CA LEU A 243 -3.91 34.85 6.83
C LEU A 243 -3.75 34.06 8.14
N VAL A 244 -2.66 33.31 8.27
CA VAL A 244 -2.35 32.52 9.47
C VAL A 244 -2.04 33.46 10.64
N GLU A 245 -1.23 34.50 10.43
CA GLU A 245 -0.89 35.49 11.45
C GLU A 245 -2.09 36.33 11.88
N THR A 246 -2.95 36.73 10.93
CA THR A 246 -4.20 37.44 11.25
C THR A 246 -5.13 36.58 12.11
N ALA A 247 -5.27 35.29 11.79
CA ALA A 247 -6.07 34.36 12.58
C ALA A 247 -5.51 34.20 14.01
N LEU A 248 -4.18 34.10 14.16
CA LEU A 248 -3.52 34.03 15.47
C LEU A 248 -3.71 35.33 16.27
N ALA A 249 -3.64 36.50 15.62
CA ALA A 249 -3.87 37.80 16.24
C ALA A 249 -5.32 37.95 16.74
N LEU A 250 -6.28 37.33 16.05
CA LEU A 250 -7.68 37.22 16.48
C LEU A 250 -7.90 36.17 17.59
N GLY A 251 -6.85 35.53 18.10
CA GLY A 251 -6.91 34.55 19.17
C GLY A 251 -7.22 33.12 18.71
N ALA A 252 -7.16 32.82 17.41
CA ALA A 252 -7.32 31.45 16.92
C ALA A 252 -6.16 30.58 17.39
N THR A 253 -6.45 29.32 17.70
CA THR A 253 -5.38 28.35 17.98
C THR A 253 -4.60 28.00 16.71
N PRO A 254 -3.31 27.60 16.78
CA PRO A 254 -2.54 27.22 15.59
C PRO A 254 -3.20 26.14 14.74
N ARG A 255 -3.95 25.21 15.36
CA ARG A 255 -4.74 24.19 14.67
C ARG A 255 -5.90 24.78 13.85
N GLN A 256 -6.55 25.82 14.38
CA GLN A 256 -7.62 26.52 13.66
C GLN A 256 -7.04 27.36 12.53
N ALA A 257 -5.94 28.08 12.80
CA ALA A 257 -5.28 28.95 11.83
C ALA A 257 -4.74 28.20 10.60
N THR A 258 -4.32 26.93 10.76
CA THR A 258 -3.74 26.11 9.68
C THR A 258 -4.69 25.05 9.09
N ARG A 259 -5.95 25.00 9.54
CA ARG A 259 -6.90 23.93 9.18
C ARG A 259 -7.11 23.81 7.67
N GLN A 260 -7.20 24.95 6.97
CA GLN A 260 -7.45 24.97 5.54
C GLN A 260 -6.22 24.51 4.74
N GLN A 261 -5.03 24.89 5.18
CA GLN A 261 -3.75 24.53 4.58
C GLN A 261 -3.48 23.03 4.75
N VAL A 262 -3.77 22.49 5.94
CA VAL A 262 -3.72 21.03 6.21
C VAL A 262 -4.67 20.28 5.28
N LYS A 263 -5.93 20.71 5.17
CA LYS A 263 -6.91 20.07 4.29
C LYS A 263 -6.45 20.08 2.83
N ARG A 264 -5.97 21.22 2.33
CA ARG A 264 -5.49 21.35 0.94
C ARG A 264 -4.29 20.45 0.68
N SER A 265 -3.33 20.40 1.60
CA SER A 265 -2.13 19.57 1.48
C SER A 265 -2.44 18.08 1.47
N LEU A 266 -3.37 17.64 2.32
CA LEU A 266 -3.83 16.24 2.36
C LEU A 266 -4.57 15.86 1.07
N VAL A 267 -5.48 16.71 0.58
CA VAL A 267 -6.20 16.44 -0.67
C VAL A 267 -5.22 16.29 -1.83
N ILE A 268 -4.28 17.23 -1.98
CA ILE A 268 -3.27 17.18 -3.06
C ILE A 268 -2.42 15.91 -2.97
N ALA A 269 -1.99 15.52 -1.76
CA ALA A 269 -1.14 14.36 -1.57
C ALA A 269 -1.88 13.02 -1.79
N LEU A 270 -3.18 12.94 -1.44
CA LEU A 270 -4.00 11.72 -1.54
C LEU A 270 -4.75 11.58 -2.86
N SER A 271 -4.90 12.65 -3.65
CA SER A 271 -5.49 12.60 -4.99
C SER A 271 -4.97 11.45 -5.87
N PRO A 272 -3.65 11.24 -6.06
CA PRO A 272 -3.17 10.17 -6.93
C PRO A 272 -3.54 8.77 -6.43
N ASP A 273 -3.59 8.56 -5.10
CA ASP A 273 -4.01 7.29 -4.51
C ASP A 273 -5.49 7.03 -4.79
N ILE A 274 -6.33 8.04 -4.59
CA ILE A 274 -7.78 7.97 -4.83
C ILE A 274 -8.05 7.73 -6.31
N ASP A 275 -7.35 8.42 -7.21
CA ASP A 275 -7.56 8.29 -8.65
C ASP A 275 -7.02 6.95 -9.19
N SER A 276 -5.91 6.45 -8.63
CA SER A 276 -5.44 5.09 -8.90
C SER A 276 -6.46 4.05 -8.44
N ALA A 277 -7.06 4.22 -7.24
CA ALA A 277 -8.07 3.30 -6.72
C ALA A 277 -9.37 3.28 -7.54
N LYS A 278 -9.75 4.39 -8.18
CA LYS A 278 -10.92 4.44 -9.07
C LYS A 278 -10.70 3.74 -10.40
N THR A 279 -9.45 3.67 -10.85
CA THR A 279 -9.09 3.24 -12.21
C THR A 279 -8.40 1.88 -12.24
N VAL A 280 -8.03 1.35 -11.06
CA VAL A 280 -7.42 0.03 -10.90
C VAL A 280 -8.33 -1.06 -11.46
N GLY A 281 -7.76 -1.91 -12.32
CA GLY A 281 -8.50 -2.98 -12.99
C GLY A 281 -9.31 -2.56 -14.21
N LEU A 282 -9.50 -1.26 -14.47
CA LEU A 282 -10.13 -0.73 -15.68
C LEU A 282 -9.12 -0.31 -16.74
N ILE A 283 -8.18 0.59 -16.36
CA ILE A 283 -7.17 1.12 -17.28
C ILE A 283 -5.77 0.58 -16.97
N THR A 284 -5.50 0.32 -15.71
CA THR A 284 -4.20 -0.15 -15.24
C THR A 284 -4.41 -1.45 -14.49
N LEU A 285 -3.79 -2.52 -14.99
CA LEU A 285 -3.63 -3.76 -14.26
C LEU A 285 -2.39 -3.63 -13.36
N PRO A 286 -2.53 -3.63 -12.02
CA PRO A 286 -1.41 -3.52 -11.11
C PRO A 286 -0.35 -4.58 -11.38
N GLY A 287 0.92 -4.20 -11.29
CA GLY A 287 2.03 -5.11 -11.61
C GLY A 287 2.03 -6.39 -10.80
N THR A 288 1.60 -6.34 -9.54
CA THR A 288 1.40 -7.51 -8.68
C THR A 288 0.31 -8.43 -9.22
N MET A 289 -0.86 -7.88 -9.55
CA MET A 289 -1.98 -8.65 -10.13
C MET A 289 -1.57 -9.30 -11.46
N THR A 290 -0.98 -8.53 -12.38
CA THR A 290 -0.49 -9.04 -13.67
C THR A 290 0.58 -10.10 -13.49
N GLY A 291 1.51 -9.90 -12.54
CA GLY A 291 2.57 -10.87 -12.22
C GLY A 291 2.02 -12.20 -11.71
N LEU A 292 0.98 -12.18 -10.87
CA LEU A 292 0.29 -13.39 -10.42
C LEU A 292 -0.36 -14.15 -11.58
N ILE A 293 -1.06 -13.43 -12.46
CA ILE A 293 -1.72 -14.02 -13.63
C ILE A 293 -0.69 -14.61 -14.60
N MET A 294 0.40 -13.89 -14.88
CA MET A 294 1.50 -14.40 -15.72
C MET A 294 2.23 -15.59 -15.08
N GLY A 295 2.25 -15.65 -13.75
CA GLY A 295 2.70 -16.84 -13.03
C GLY A 295 1.78 -18.04 -13.25
N GLY A 296 0.52 -17.86 -13.60
CA GLY A 296 -0.46 -18.94 -13.72
C GLY A 296 -1.38 -19.07 -12.49
N ALA A 297 -1.39 -18.08 -11.59
CA ALA A 297 -2.42 -17.99 -10.57
C ALA A 297 -3.77 -17.65 -11.20
N SER A 298 -4.86 -18.04 -10.55
CA SER A 298 -6.19 -17.76 -11.07
C SER A 298 -6.47 -16.24 -11.05
N PRO A 299 -7.09 -15.66 -12.11
CA PRO A 299 -7.40 -14.23 -12.13
C PRO A 299 -8.27 -13.78 -10.95
N LEU A 300 -9.15 -14.66 -10.46
CA LEU A 300 -10.05 -14.35 -9.36
C LEU A 300 -9.29 -14.09 -8.05
N GLU A 301 -8.28 -14.90 -7.74
CA GLU A 301 -7.43 -14.71 -6.55
C GLU A 301 -6.55 -13.47 -6.67
N ALA A 302 -5.98 -13.26 -7.86
CA ALA A 302 -5.16 -12.08 -8.11
C ALA A 302 -5.96 -10.79 -7.86
N ILE A 303 -7.24 -10.76 -8.26
CA ILE A 303 -8.15 -9.63 -8.00
C ILE A 303 -8.44 -9.49 -6.50
N GLN A 304 -8.76 -10.58 -5.80
CA GLN A 304 -9.07 -10.53 -4.36
C GLN A 304 -7.90 -9.96 -3.55
N LEU A 305 -6.68 -10.44 -3.81
CA LEU A 305 -5.47 -9.92 -3.18
C LEU A 305 -5.27 -8.45 -3.53
N GLN A 306 -5.45 -8.08 -4.80
CA GLN A 306 -5.26 -6.70 -5.24
C GLN A 306 -6.24 -5.71 -4.60
N ILE A 307 -7.50 -6.11 -4.38
CA ILE A 307 -8.50 -5.29 -3.66
C ILE A 307 -7.99 -5.01 -2.24
N VAL A 308 -7.56 -6.04 -1.52
CA VAL A 308 -7.04 -5.90 -0.15
C VAL A 308 -5.81 -5.00 -0.12
N VAL A 309 -4.85 -5.20 -1.03
CA VAL A 309 -3.64 -4.36 -1.13
C VAL A 309 -4.03 -2.90 -1.38
N THR A 310 -4.96 -2.63 -2.29
CA THR A 310 -5.39 -1.27 -2.62
C THR A 310 -5.97 -0.55 -1.40
N TYR A 311 -6.78 -1.25 -0.58
CA TYR A 311 -7.30 -0.68 0.67
C TYR A 311 -6.22 -0.47 1.73
N MET A 312 -5.24 -1.38 1.82
CA MET A 312 -4.08 -1.21 2.69
C MET A 312 -3.24 0.02 2.28
N LEU A 313 -3.02 0.22 0.98
CA LEU A 313 -2.28 1.39 0.48
C LEU A 313 -2.98 2.70 0.84
N LEU A 314 -4.28 2.80 0.57
CA LEU A 314 -5.09 3.99 0.88
C LEU A 314 -5.14 4.28 2.38
N SER A 315 -5.36 3.27 3.20
CA SER A 315 -5.42 3.43 4.65
C SER A 315 -4.06 3.85 5.21
N ALA A 316 -2.97 3.22 4.77
CA ALA A 316 -1.64 3.49 5.29
C ALA A 316 -1.16 4.90 4.94
N SER A 317 -1.37 5.32 3.69
CA SER A 317 -1.01 6.67 3.25
C SER A 317 -1.87 7.74 3.92
N THR A 318 -3.17 7.49 4.12
CA THR A 318 -4.08 8.40 4.83
C THR A 318 -3.68 8.55 6.29
N VAL A 319 -3.45 7.46 7.03
CA VAL A 319 -3.06 7.52 8.44
C VAL A 319 -1.68 8.18 8.60
N SER A 320 -0.71 7.80 7.77
CA SER A 320 0.64 8.37 7.83
C SER A 320 0.64 9.87 7.53
N SER A 321 -0.07 10.31 6.49
CA SER A 321 -0.15 11.72 6.11
C SER A 321 -0.86 12.56 7.16
N ILE A 322 -2.01 12.10 7.69
CA ILE A 322 -2.71 12.78 8.78
C ILE A 322 -1.82 12.89 10.01
N LEU A 323 -1.18 11.79 10.44
CA LEU A 323 -0.27 11.80 11.58
C LEU A 323 0.92 12.75 11.36
N SER A 324 1.46 12.80 10.14
CA SER A 324 2.53 13.75 9.81
C SER A 324 2.09 15.19 10.00
N THR A 325 0.86 15.56 9.63
CA THR A 325 0.35 16.92 9.86
C THR A 325 0.20 17.23 11.36
N TYR A 326 -0.25 16.25 12.15
CA TYR A 326 -0.33 16.36 13.62
C TYR A 326 1.02 16.34 14.35
N LEU A 327 2.09 15.87 13.71
CA LEU A 327 3.43 15.93 14.27
C LEU A 327 4.23 17.13 13.75
N CYS A 328 3.82 17.70 12.61
CA CYS A 328 4.44 18.85 11.98
C CYS A 328 3.96 20.19 12.56
N TRP A 329 2.70 20.27 13.04
CA TRP A 329 2.17 21.52 13.59
C TRP A 329 3.04 22.17 14.69
N PRO A 330 3.57 21.46 15.73
CA PRO A 330 4.34 22.13 16.77
C PRO A 330 5.72 22.57 16.28
N ALA A 331 6.15 22.09 15.11
CA ALA A 331 7.44 22.42 14.52
C ALA A 331 7.41 23.77 13.77
N PHE A 332 6.22 24.29 13.44
CA PHE A 332 6.04 25.58 12.75
C PHE A 332 5.76 26.76 13.69
N PHE A 333 5.40 26.50 14.94
CA PHE A 333 5.00 27.53 15.90
C PHE A 333 5.94 27.56 17.10
N THR A 334 6.21 28.76 17.60
CA THR A 334 6.92 28.96 18.86
C THR A 334 5.99 28.66 20.06
N LYS A 335 6.57 28.55 21.27
CA LYS A 335 5.80 28.36 22.51
C LYS A 335 4.78 29.49 22.79
N ALA A 336 4.97 30.66 22.17
CA ALA A 336 4.08 31.81 22.25
C ALA A 336 3.00 31.84 21.14
N PHE A 337 2.82 30.74 20.41
CA PHE A 337 1.90 30.64 19.27
C PHE A 337 2.15 31.67 18.15
N GLN A 338 3.41 32.03 17.93
CA GLN A 338 3.84 32.81 16.77
C GLN A 338 4.45 31.89 15.71
N LEU A 339 4.35 32.29 14.45
CA LEU A 339 5.00 31.59 13.35
C LEU A 339 6.52 31.69 13.53
N ASP A 340 7.25 30.57 13.47
CA ASP A 340 8.72 30.62 13.59
C ASP A 340 9.37 31.04 12.26
N ASP A 341 9.79 32.30 12.17
CA ASP A 341 10.46 32.87 11.00
C ASP A 341 11.67 32.06 10.52
N LYS A 342 12.37 31.36 11.43
CA LYS A 342 13.55 30.55 11.07
C LYS A 342 13.21 29.36 10.18
N VAL A 343 11.94 28.93 10.16
CA VAL A 343 11.47 27.81 9.34
C VAL A 343 11.13 28.25 7.91
N PHE A 344 10.87 29.55 7.73
CA PHE A 344 10.42 30.14 6.47
C PHE A 344 11.43 31.08 5.82
N ALA A 345 12.50 31.46 6.54
CA ALA A 345 13.70 32.08 5.98
C ALA A 345 14.39 31.11 5.01
N ASP A 346 14.61 31.54 3.77
CA ASP A 346 15.28 30.75 2.73
C ASP A 346 16.81 30.87 2.80
#